data_AF-A0A9E2BAH4-F1
#
_entry.id   AF-A0A9E2BAH4-F1
#
_cell.length_a   1.000
_cell.length_b   1.000
_cell.length_c   1.000
_cell.angle_alpha   90.00
_cell.angle_beta   90.00
_cell.angle_gamma   90.00
#
_symmetry.space_group_name_H-M   'P 1'
#
loop_
_entity.id
_entity.type
_entity.pdbx_description
1 polymer ?
#
loop_
_entity_poly.entity_id
_entity_poly.type
_entity_poly.pdbx_seq_one_letter_code
_entity_poly.pdbx_strand_id
1 'polypeptide(L)' 'VLKEGESLKAAELGEFLREHLASFKLPAHVFFRDEQLPRIASGKIFKRQLKADYAEQLGLA' A
#
# COMPACT_ATOMS: atom_id res chain seq x y z
N VAL A 1 -5.75 3.89 -8.54
CA VAL A 1 -6.99 3.61 -7.79
C VAL A 1 -7.80 2.68 -8.67
N LEU A 2 -8.48 1.68 -8.10
CA LEU A 2 -9.32 0.77 -8.88
C LEU A 2 -10.45 1.56 -9.56
N LYS A 3 -10.88 1.10 -10.73
CA LYS A 3 -12.09 1.64 -11.38
C LYS A 3 -13.32 1.18 -10.61
N GLU A 4 -14.44 1.85 -10.79
CA GLU A 4 -15.70 1.42 -10.17
C GLU A 4 -16.05 -0.02 -10.55
N GLY A 5 -16.46 -0.81 -9.56
CA GLY A 5 -16.82 -2.22 -9.72
C GLY A 5 -15.63 -3.19 -9.79
N GLU A 6 -14.40 -2.69 -9.88
CA GLU A 6 -13.20 -3.53 -9.92
C GLU A 6 -12.74 -3.90 -8.51
N SER A 7 -12.15 -5.09 -8.38
CA SER A 7 -11.53 -5.57 -7.14
C SER A 7 -10.15 -6.14 -7.42
N LEU A 8 -9.27 -6.09 -6.43
CA LEU A 8 -7.92 -6.65 -6.54
C LEU A 8 -7.56 -7.34 -5.22
N LYS A 9 -7.04 -8.57 -5.30
CA LYS A 9 -6.53 -9.30 -4.15
C LYS A 9 -5.02 -9.11 -4.02
N ALA A 10 -4.52 -9.17 -2.79
CA ALA A 10 -3.08 -9.09 -2.53
C ALA A 10 -2.28 -10.20 -3.24
N ALA A 11 -2.87 -11.41 -3.37
CA ALA A 11 -2.24 -12.53 -4.06
C ALA A 11 -2.02 -12.26 -5.55
N GLU A 12 -3.06 -11.75 -6.24
CA GLU A 12 -3.02 -11.39 -7.66
C GLU A 12 -1.97 -10.30 -7.91
N LEU A 13 -1.90 -9.29 -7.04
CA LEU A 13 -0.85 -8.28 -7.09
C LEU A 13 0.54 -8.88 -6.87
N GLY A 14 0.67 -9.82 -5.93
CA GLY A 14 1.94 -10.50 -5.65
C GLY A 14 2.44 -11.34 -6.83
N GLU A 15 1.55 -12.05 -7.52
CA GLU A 15 1.86 -12.81 -8.74
C GLU A 15 2.37 -11.89 -9.84
N PHE A 16 1.64 -10.80 -10.13
CA PHE A 16 2.07 -9.78 -11.08
C PHE A 16 3.46 -9.22 -10.75
N LEU A 17 3.71 -8.86 -9.48
CA LEU A 17 5.00 -8.31 -9.07
C LEU A 17 6.17 -9.29 -9.21
N ARG A 18 5.95 -10.61 -9.03
CA ARG A 18 7.00 -11.63 -9.18
C ARG A 18 7.53 -11.74 -10.62
N GLU A 19 6.69 -11.45 -11.61
CA GLU A 19 7.10 -11.46 -13.01
C GLU A 19 7.95 -10.23 -13.37
N HIS A 20 7.85 -9.15 -12.59
CA HIS A 20 8.47 -7.86 -12.90
C HIS A 20 9.58 -7.43 -11.93
N LEU A 21 9.65 -8.02 -10.74
CA LEU A 21 10.59 -7.65 -9.69
C LEU A 21 11.36 -8.87 -9.16
N ALA A 22 12.61 -8.64 -8.79
CA ALA A 22 13.37 -9.63 -8.03
C ALA A 22 12.70 -9.92 -6.67
N SER A 23 12.84 -11.15 -6.18
CA SER A 23 12.16 -11.64 -4.97
C SER A 23 12.37 -10.75 -3.73
N PHE A 24 13.58 -10.22 -3.52
CA PHE A 24 13.90 -9.35 -2.38
C PHE A 24 13.28 -7.95 -2.47
N LYS A 25 12.70 -7.56 -3.62
CA LYS A 25 11.98 -6.29 -3.81
C LYS A 25 10.48 -6.43 -3.60
N LEU A 26 9.98 -7.65 -3.40
CA LEU A 26 8.55 -7.87 -3.19
C LEU A 26 8.15 -7.32 -1.82
N PRO A 27 7.02 -6.60 -1.73
CA PRO A 27 6.53 -6.09 -0.46
C PRO A 27 6.10 -7.24 0.46
N ALA A 28 6.51 -7.19 1.73
CA ALA A 28 6.08 -8.17 2.73
C ALA A 28 4.62 -7.98 3.18
N HIS A 29 4.12 -6.75 3.11
CA HIS A 29 2.75 -6.39 3.51
C HIS A 29 2.11 -5.50 2.45
N VAL A 30 0.83 -5.75 2.16
CA VAL A 30 0.00 -4.95 1.25
C VAL A 30 -1.26 -4.57 1.99
N PHE A 31 -1.55 -3.27 2.02
CA PHE A 31 -2.75 -2.72 2.63
C PHE A 31 -3.59 -2.05 1.56
N PHE A 32 -4.86 -2.46 1.46
CA PHE A 32 -5.87 -1.76 0.67
C PHE A 32 -6.64 -0.84 1.61
N ARG A 33 -6.93 0.38 1.14
CA ARG A 33 -7.78 1.34 1.85
C ARG A 33 -8.81 1.89 0.89
N ASP A 34 -10.05 1.93 1.37
CA ASP A 34 -11.17 2.55 0.64
C ASP A 34 -11.16 4.07 0.85
N GLU A 35 -10.66 4.52 2.00
CA GLU A 35 -10.52 5.93 2.33
C GLU A 35 -9.32 6.59 1.64
N GLN A 36 -9.42 7.90 1.43
CA GLN A 36 -8.33 8.67 0.86
C GLN A 36 -7.11 8.68 1.79
N LEU A 37 -5.93 8.42 1.21
CA LEU A 37 -4.67 8.51 1.96
C LEU A 37 -4.49 9.91 2.56
N PRO A 38 -3.91 10.02 3.77
CA PRO A 38 -3.65 11.30 4.42
C PRO A 38 -2.80 12.19 3.52
N ARG A 39 -3.18 13.47 3.44
CA ARG A 39 -2.51 14.48 2.63
C ARG A 39 -2.06 15.65 3.49
N ILE A 40 -0.96 16.28 3.09
CA ILE A 40 -0.53 17.56 3.66
C ILE A 40 -1.38 18.71 3.08
N ALA A 41 -1.24 19.93 3.63
CA ALA A 41 -2.00 21.10 3.20
C ALA A 41 -1.89 21.41 1.68
N SER A 42 -0.76 21.07 1.05
CA SER A 42 -0.59 21.20 -0.42
C SER A 42 -1.19 20.04 -1.24
N GLY A 43 -1.94 19.14 -0.61
CA GLY A 43 -2.60 18.01 -1.25
C GLY A 43 -1.70 16.81 -1.56
N LYS A 44 -0.39 16.85 -1.27
CA LYS A 44 0.52 15.71 -1.49
C LYS A 44 0.30 14.62 -0.45
N ILE A 45 0.57 13.35 -0.80
CA ILE A 45 0.47 12.23 0.14
C ILE A 45 1.42 12.45 1.31
N PHE A 46 0.90 12.34 2.53
CA PHE A 46 1.66 12.52 3.75
C PHE A 46 2.35 11.22 4.18
N LYS A 47 3.43 10.85 3.48
CA LYS A 47 4.16 9.58 3.70
C LYS A 47 4.63 9.36 5.14
N ARG A 48 4.96 10.43 5.87
CA ARG A 48 5.41 10.34 7.27
C ARG A 48 4.31 9.80 8.18
N GLN A 49 3.08 10.29 8.01
CA GLN A 49 1.94 9.79 8.77
C GLN A 49 1.68 8.32 8.43
N LEU A 50 1.62 7.99 7.13
CA LEU A 50 1.43 6.61 6.69
C LEU A 50 2.47 5.65 7.28
N LYS A 51 3.74 6.05 7.33
CA LYS A 51 4.80 5.23 7.93
C LYS A 51 4.54 4.99 9.42
N ALA A 52 4.11 6.01 10.17
CA ALA A 52 3.79 5.88 11.58
C ALA A 52 2.60 4.94 11.79
N ASP A 53 1.49 5.17 11.09
CA ASP A 53 0.26 4.38 11.19
C ASP A 53 0.51 2.88 10.96
N TYR A 54 1.25 2.54 9.90
CA TYR A 54 1.51 1.15 9.57
C TYR A 54 2.63 0.53 10.40
N ALA A 55 3.59 1.30 10.90
CA ALA A 55 4.56 0.79 11.86
C ALA A 55 3.87 0.40 13.17
N GLU A 56 2.97 1.25 13.67
CA GLU A 56 2.14 0.95 14.85
C GLU A 56 1.24 -0.27 14.60
N GLN A 57 0.53 -0.31 13.47
CA GLN A 57 -0.34 -1.43 13.12
C GLN A 57 0.41 -2.77 13.00
N LEU A 58 1.68 -2.74 12.57
CA LEU A 58 2.53 -3.92 12.48
C LEU A 58 3.29 -4.23 13.78
N GLY A 59 3.17 -3.41 14.83
CA GLY A 59 3.92 -3.56 16.08
C GLY A 59 5.43 -3.33 15.91
N LEU A 60 5.82 -2.50 14.95
CA LEU A 60 7.21 -2.15 14.61
C LEU A 60 7.62 -0.77 15.14
N ALA A 61 6.72 -0.10 15.87
CA ALA A 61 6.90 1.23 16.43
C ALA A 61 7.59 1.20 17.80
#